data_AF-A0A924MQT4-F1
#
_entry.id   AF-A0A924MQT4-F1
#
_cell.length_a   1.000
_cell.length_b   1.000
_cell.length_c   1.000
_cell.angle_alpha   90.00
_cell.angle_beta   90.00
_cell.angle_gamma   90.00
#
_symmetry.space_group_name_H-M   'P 1'
#
loop_
_entity.id
_entity.type
_entity.pdbx_description
1 polymer ?
#
loop_
_entity_poly.entity_id
_entity_poly.type
_entity_poly.pdbx_seq_one_letter_code
_entity_poly.pdbx_strand_id
1 'polypeptide(L)'
;MPVYFLFFLAMLGASVLLYAGALLTAGITRRPPPSLVTGRAAGAIQAVHLALVWSSVGVGWLLYFNVYRIHVDMAAVSNTAFQAFTRGYTTRLPIVVLPFGAGAMFGALGPWVAPGRFSRRATWGIATLWMLSLASTPWAAGAQGDMQEQGFSDAAFQQLQMSHLVRTLCVSGAAVWALLQDRLSVPAQRIESKVSMTTRQMP
;
A
#
# COMPACT_ATOMS: atom_id res chain seq x y z
N MET A 1 16.05 9.06 15.78
CA MET A 1 15.14 8.33 14.87
C MET A 1 15.78 6.99 14.53
N PRO A 2 15.09 5.85 14.73
CA PRO A 2 15.65 4.53 14.42
C PRO A 2 15.97 4.36 12.92
N VAL A 3 17.00 3.58 12.60
CA VAL A 3 17.50 3.40 11.22
C VAL A 3 16.43 2.89 10.25
N TYR A 4 15.57 1.96 10.66
CA TYR A 4 14.46 1.47 9.85
C TYR A 4 13.46 2.56 9.45
N PHE A 5 13.28 3.57 10.31
CA PHE A 5 12.37 4.67 10.06
C PHE A 5 12.94 5.61 8.99
N LEU A 6 14.27 5.81 8.99
CA LEU A 6 14.95 6.53 7.92
C LEU A 6 14.81 5.80 6.58
N PHE A 7 14.96 4.47 6.55
CA PHE A 7 14.72 3.68 5.35
C PHE A 7 13.27 3.78 4.87
N PHE A 8 12.30 3.71 5.78
CA PHE A 8 10.90 3.93 5.45
C PHE A 8 10.65 5.31 4.86
N LEU A 9 11.17 6.37 5.48
CA LEU A 9 11.03 7.75 4.98
C LEU A 9 11.70 7.92 3.61
N ALA A 10 12.85 7.30 3.37
CA ALA A 10 13.51 7.32 2.08
C ALA A 10 12.67 6.61 0.99
N MET A 11 12.14 5.41 1.30
CA MET A 11 11.23 4.69 0.39
C MET A 11 9.95 5.48 0.12
N LEU A 12 9.40 6.14 1.16
CA LEU A 12 8.25 7.02 1.06
C LEU A 12 8.55 8.21 0.14
N GLY A 13 9.64 8.93 0.39
CA GLY A 13 10.07 10.05 -0.44
C GLY A 13 10.26 9.66 -1.89
N ALA A 14 10.95 8.54 -2.14
CA ALA A 14 11.11 7.99 -3.49
C ALA A 14 9.75 7.68 -4.15
N SER A 15 8.83 7.05 -3.44
CA SER A 15 7.50 6.70 -3.95
C SER A 15 6.68 7.94 -4.33
N VAL A 16 6.73 8.99 -3.51
CA VAL A 16 6.04 10.27 -3.78
C VAL A 16 6.64 10.97 -5.00
N LEU A 17 7.96 11.03 -5.10
CA LEU A 17 8.65 11.65 -6.25
C LEU A 17 8.35 10.91 -7.55
N LEU A 18 8.36 9.57 -7.52
CA LEU A 18 7.99 8.74 -8.67
C LEU A 18 6.54 8.98 -9.09
N TYR A 19 5.62 9.08 -8.13
CA TYR A 19 4.21 9.37 -8.41
C TYR A 19 4.00 10.77 -8.99
N ALA A 20 4.66 11.79 -8.43
CA ALA A 20 4.59 13.16 -8.94
C ALA A 20 5.15 13.26 -10.37
N GLY A 21 6.31 12.63 -10.63
CA GLY A 21 6.88 12.53 -11.97
C GLY A 21 5.95 11.82 -12.95
N ALA A 22 5.21 10.80 -12.49
CA ALA A 22 4.19 10.12 -13.27
C ALA A 22 3.06 11.07 -13.68
N LEU A 23 2.53 11.83 -12.73
CA LEU A 23 1.44 12.78 -12.97
C LEU A 23 1.86 13.85 -13.96
N LEU A 24 3.06 14.41 -13.80
CA LEU A 24 3.62 15.40 -14.72
C LEU A 24 3.76 14.82 -16.13
N THR A 25 4.35 13.64 -16.26
CA THR A 25 4.53 12.97 -17.56
C THR A 25 3.19 12.68 -18.22
N ALA A 26 2.22 12.15 -17.47
CA ALA A 26 0.88 11.85 -17.98
C ALA A 26 0.11 13.12 -18.39
N GLY A 27 0.26 14.21 -17.65
CA GLY A 27 -0.35 15.51 -17.96
C GLY A 27 0.26 16.16 -19.20
N ILE A 28 1.58 16.16 -19.31
CA ILE A 28 2.32 16.80 -20.41
C ILE A 28 2.18 15.99 -21.71
N THR A 29 2.42 14.69 -21.66
CA THR A 29 2.52 13.87 -22.89
C THR A 29 1.17 13.28 -23.32
N ARG A 30 0.18 13.23 -22.42
CA ARG A 30 -1.08 12.46 -22.56
C ARG A 30 -0.90 10.96 -22.89
N ARG A 31 0.34 10.48 -23.01
CA ARG A 31 0.71 9.11 -23.39
C ARG A 31 1.01 8.27 -22.13
N PRO A 32 0.80 6.95 -22.18
CA PRO A 32 1.28 6.07 -21.13
C PRO A 32 2.81 6.10 -21.11
N PRO A 33 3.44 6.02 -19.93
CA PRO A 33 4.88 5.90 -19.86
C PRO A 33 5.37 4.59 -20.51
N PRO A 34 6.61 4.58 -21.06
CA PRO A 34 7.17 3.40 -21.71
C PRO A 34 7.31 2.24 -20.70
N SER A 35 7.00 1.02 -21.17
CA SER A 35 7.13 -0.20 -20.38
C SER A 35 8.61 -0.52 -20.15
N LEU A 36 9.01 -0.65 -18.88
CA LEU A 36 10.41 -1.00 -18.53
C LEU A 36 10.67 -2.51 -18.47
N VAL A 37 9.61 -3.34 -18.37
CA VAL A 37 9.74 -4.80 -18.20
C VAL A 37 8.81 -5.54 -19.17
N THR A 38 9.30 -6.63 -19.77
CA THR A 38 8.54 -7.44 -20.73
C THR A 38 7.78 -8.61 -20.08
N GLY A 39 6.54 -8.85 -20.53
CA GLY A 39 5.82 -10.13 -20.45
C GLY A 39 5.83 -10.88 -19.10
N ARG A 40 6.63 -11.95 -19.01
CA ARG A 40 6.60 -12.91 -17.88
C ARG A 40 7.11 -12.31 -16.56
N ALA A 41 8.11 -11.45 -16.62
CA ALA A 41 8.65 -10.77 -15.44
C ALA A 41 7.64 -9.77 -14.85
N ALA A 42 6.88 -9.09 -15.70
CA ALA A 42 5.78 -8.21 -15.28
C ALA A 42 4.70 -8.98 -14.49
N GLY A 43 4.37 -10.21 -14.90
CA GLY A 43 3.37 -11.02 -14.21
C GLY A 43 3.81 -11.51 -12.82
N ALA A 44 5.08 -11.87 -12.66
CA ALA A 44 5.63 -12.24 -11.36
C ALA A 44 5.66 -11.03 -10.39
N ILE A 45 6.09 -9.86 -10.87
CA ILE A 45 6.11 -8.61 -10.08
C ILE A 45 4.70 -8.23 -9.62
N GLN A 46 3.70 -8.40 -10.49
CA GLN A 46 2.30 -8.11 -10.17
C GLN A 46 1.73 -9.08 -9.12
N ALA A 47 2.07 -10.37 -9.19
CA ALA A 47 1.67 -11.35 -8.18
C ALA A 47 2.28 -11.04 -6.81
N VAL A 48 3.56 -10.65 -6.77
CA VAL A 48 4.25 -10.20 -5.55
C VAL A 48 3.59 -8.93 -5.01
N HIS A 49 3.29 -7.95 -5.87
CA HIS A 49 2.59 -6.73 -5.46
C HIS A 49 1.22 -7.08 -4.86
N LEU A 50 0.42 -7.92 -5.51
CA LEU A 50 -0.89 -8.32 -5.00
C LEU A 50 -0.78 -9.04 -3.64
N ALA A 51 0.19 -9.94 -3.47
CA ALA A 51 0.45 -10.61 -2.19
C ALA A 51 0.83 -9.61 -1.08
N LEU A 52 1.68 -8.63 -1.38
CA LEU A 52 2.08 -7.58 -0.44
C LEU A 52 0.90 -6.66 -0.06
N VAL A 53 0.03 -6.33 -1.02
CA VAL A 53 -1.19 -5.54 -0.76
C VAL A 53 -2.10 -6.30 0.19
N TRP A 54 -2.38 -7.58 -0.08
CA TRP A 54 -3.25 -8.39 0.79
C TRP A 54 -2.65 -8.65 2.18
N SER A 55 -1.34 -8.84 2.27
CA SER A 55 -0.65 -8.87 3.56
C SER A 55 -0.86 -7.55 4.32
N SER A 56 -0.73 -6.41 3.64
CA SER A 56 -0.94 -5.07 4.23
C SER A 56 -2.39 -4.86 4.68
N VAL A 57 -3.38 -5.41 3.96
CA VAL A 57 -4.81 -5.39 4.38
C VAL A 57 -4.98 -6.14 5.70
N GLY A 58 -4.46 -7.37 5.80
CA GLY A 58 -4.58 -8.18 7.01
C GLY A 58 -3.92 -7.48 8.21
N VAL A 59 -2.73 -6.93 8.03
CA VAL A 59 -2.03 -6.16 9.06
C VAL A 59 -2.80 -4.90 9.46
N GLY A 60 -3.35 -4.15 8.49
CA GLY A 60 -4.15 -2.95 8.77
C GLY A 60 -5.35 -3.25 9.67
N TRP A 61 -6.13 -4.28 9.35
CA TRP A 61 -7.29 -4.68 10.15
C TRP A 61 -6.90 -5.27 11.51
N LEU A 62 -5.83 -6.06 11.57
CA LEU A 62 -5.29 -6.57 12.85
C LEU A 62 -4.92 -5.41 13.78
N LEU A 63 -4.25 -4.39 13.26
CA LEU A 63 -3.86 -3.20 14.02
C LEU A 63 -5.09 -2.42 14.51
N TYR A 64 -6.04 -2.18 13.61
CA TYR A 64 -7.27 -1.42 13.89
C TYR A 64 -8.13 -2.08 14.98
N PHE A 65 -8.44 -3.38 14.81
CA PHE A 65 -9.36 -4.08 15.71
C PHE A 65 -8.72 -4.57 17.00
N ASN A 66 -7.41 -4.87 17.00
CA ASN A 66 -6.76 -5.51 18.15
C ASN A 66 -5.69 -4.62 18.77
N VAL A 67 -4.62 -4.31 18.03
CA VAL A 67 -3.43 -3.69 18.61
C VAL A 67 -3.70 -2.28 19.16
N TYR A 68 -4.51 -1.48 18.48
CA TYR A 68 -4.87 -0.16 18.99
C TYR A 68 -5.86 -0.23 20.15
N ARG A 69 -6.73 -1.25 20.23
CA ARG A 69 -7.62 -1.38 21.40
C ARG A 69 -6.85 -1.73 22.68
N ILE A 70 -5.74 -2.46 22.57
CA ILE A 70 -4.85 -2.74 23.70
C ILE A 70 -4.28 -1.44 24.31
N HIS A 71 -4.16 -0.35 23.56
CA HIS A 71 -3.76 0.95 24.11
C HIS A 71 -4.75 1.44 25.18
N VAL A 72 -6.05 1.24 24.95
CA VAL A 72 -7.12 1.59 25.91
C VAL A 72 -7.04 0.69 27.15
N ASP A 73 -6.89 -0.62 26.94
CA ASP A 73 -6.81 -1.60 28.03
C ASP A 73 -5.60 -1.32 28.93
N MET A 74 -4.44 -1.00 28.34
CA MET A 74 -3.22 -0.69 29.07
C MET A 74 -3.30 0.65 29.80
N ALA A 75 -3.97 1.65 29.20
CA ALA A 75 -4.21 2.94 29.85
C ALA A 75 -5.08 2.80 31.12
N ALA A 76 -6.04 1.87 31.12
CA ALA A 76 -6.87 1.56 32.29
C ALA A 76 -6.08 0.89 33.43
N VAL A 77 -4.96 0.21 33.12
CA VAL A 77 -4.10 -0.42 34.13
C VAL A 77 -3.19 0.61 34.80
N SER A 78 -2.37 1.31 34.02
CA SER A 78 -1.54 2.42 34.50
C SER A 78 -0.84 3.13 33.33
N ASN A 79 -0.46 4.39 33.54
CA ASN A 79 0.34 5.12 32.56
C ASN A 79 1.71 4.46 32.29
N THR A 80 2.32 3.85 33.32
CA THR A 80 3.59 3.13 33.17
C THR A 80 3.45 1.89 32.28
N ALA A 81 2.38 1.10 32.47
CA ALA A 81 2.10 -0.06 31.63
C ALA A 81 1.81 0.35 30.18
N PHE A 82 1.03 1.41 30.00
CA PHE A 82 0.76 2.00 28.70
C PHE A 82 2.04 2.43 27.97
N GLN A 83 2.89 3.23 28.61
CA GLN A 83 4.13 3.70 28.00
C GLN A 83 5.11 2.54 27.70
N ALA A 84 5.18 1.53 28.57
CA ALA A 84 5.97 0.34 28.32
C ALA A 84 5.45 -0.43 27.08
N PHE A 85 4.13 -0.59 26.96
CA PHE A 85 3.51 -1.19 25.79
C PHE A 85 3.76 -0.37 24.52
N THR A 86 3.54 0.95 24.54
CA THR A 86 3.75 1.83 23.39
C THR A 86 5.20 1.82 22.92
N ARG A 87 6.18 1.86 23.83
CA ARG A 87 7.61 1.73 23.49
C ARG A 87 7.93 0.35 22.92
N GLY A 88 7.41 -0.72 23.53
CA GLY A 88 7.57 -2.08 23.01
C GLY A 88 6.96 -2.24 21.61
N TYR A 89 5.81 -1.63 21.36
CA TYR A 89 5.18 -1.59 20.04
C TYR A 89 6.03 -0.82 19.02
N THR A 90 6.53 0.37 19.37
CA THR A 90 7.35 1.18 18.43
C THR A 90 8.65 0.49 18.03
N THR A 91 9.29 -0.24 18.93
CA THR A 91 10.49 -1.04 18.59
C THR A 91 10.21 -2.18 17.62
N ARG A 92 8.97 -2.68 17.56
CA ARG A 92 8.53 -3.78 16.68
C ARG A 92 7.90 -3.30 15.37
N LEU A 93 7.69 -1.98 15.22
CA LEU A 93 7.21 -1.38 13.98
C LEU A 93 7.98 -1.77 12.70
N PRO A 94 9.30 -2.09 12.69
CA PRO A 94 9.98 -2.47 11.45
C PRO A 94 9.30 -3.63 10.71
N ILE A 95 8.75 -4.58 11.46
CA ILE A 95 8.07 -5.77 10.94
C ILE A 95 6.80 -5.39 10.16
N VAL A 96 6.17 -4.27 10.53
CA VAL A 96 4.92 -3.77 9.93
C VAL A 96 5.19 -2.70 8.88
N VAL A 97 6.10 -1.78 9.18
CA VAL A 97 6.37 -0.58 8.39
C VAL A 97 7.17 -0.89 7.13
N LEU A 98 8.13 -1.83 7.18
CA LEU A 98 8.94 -2.17 6.01
C LEU A 98 8.12 -2.87 4.91
N PRO A 99 7.29 -3.89 5.19
CA PRO A 99 6.41 -4.47 4.17
C PRO A 99 5.42 -3.46 3.59
N PHE A 100 4.89 -2.56 4.43
CA PHE A 100 4.00 -1.50 3.97
C PHE A 100 4.70 -0.50 3.06
N GLY A 101 5.89 -0.03 3.43
CA GLY A 101 6.72 0.85 2.60
C GLY A 101 7.11 0.21 1.27
N ALA A 102 7.47 -1.07 1.28
CA ALA A 102 7.73 -1.84 0.07
C ALA A 102 6.48 -1.94 -0.81
N GLY A 103 5.32 -2.26 -0.24
CA GLY A 103 4.05 -2.30 -0.95
C GLY A 103 3.70 -0.98 -1.63
N ALA A 104 3.92 0.14 -0.95
CA ALA A 104 3.67 1.46 -1.50
C ALA A 104 4.65 1.82 -2.64
N MET A 105 5.92 1.44 -2.51
CA MET A 105 6.93 1.61 -3.55
C MET A 105 6.59 0.77 -4.80
N PHE A 106 6.20 -0.49 -4.62
CA PHE A 106 5.74 -1.35 -5.73
C PHE A 106 4.42 -0.84 -6.35
N GLY A 107 3.51 -0.30 -5.54
CA GLY A 107 2.29 0.36 -6.00
C GLY A 107 2.58 1.59 -6.88
N ALA A 108 3.57 2.39 -6.50
CA ALA A 108 4.03 3.54 -7.28
C ALA A 108 4.81 3.15 -8.55
N LEU A 109 5.48 2.00 -8.55
CA LEU A 109 6.21 1.44 -9.70
C LEU A 109 5.29 0.70 -10.69
N GLY A 110 4.15 0.18 -10.23
CA GLY A 110 3.16 -0.54 -11.06
C GLY A 110 2.78 0.14 -12.38
N PRO A 111 2.53 1.47 -12.41
CA PRO A 111 2.29 2.24 -13.65
C PRO A 111 3.40 2.15 -14.71
N TRP A 112 4.63 1.86 -14.30
CA TRP A 112 5.82 1.97 -15.14
C TRP A 112 6.37 0.62 -15.61
N VAL A 113 6.11 -0.43 -14.82
CA VAL A 113 6.67 -1.75 -15.06
C VAL A 113 5.88 -2.52 -16.14
N ALA A 114 4.55 -2.36 -16.19
CA ALA A 114 3.70 -3.19 -17.06
C ALA A 114 2.33 -2.55 -17.39
N PRO A 115 2.27 -1.56 -18.29
CA PRO A 115 1.04 -0.83 -18.62
C PRO A 115 -0.06 -1.67 -19.31
N GLY A 116 0.23 -2.90 -19.74
CA GLY A 116 -0.68 -3.71 -20.57
C GLY A 116 -1.63 -4.66 -19.83
N ARG A 117 -1.42 -4.97 -18.55
CA ARG A 117 -2.25 -5.95 -17.81
C ARG A 117 -3.41 -5.34 -17.03
N PHE A 118 -3.23 -4.14 -16.50
CA PHE A 118 -4.30 -3.38 -15.86
C PHE A 118 -4.75 -2.24 -16.77
N SER A 119 -6.05 -1.94 -16.75
CA SER A 119 -6.53 -0.73 -17.41
C SER A 119 -5.83 0.50 -16.82
N ARG A 120 -5.58 1.53 -17.64
CA ARG A 120 -4.97 2.79 -17.19
C ARG A 120 -5.69 3.36 -15.97
N ARG A 121 -7.03 3.32 -15.97
CA ARG A 121 -7.87 3.76 -14.84
C ARG A 121 -7.56 2.99 -13.56
N ALA A 122 -7.45 1.67 -13.63
CA ALA A 122 -7.14 0.85 -12.47
C ALA A 122 -5.75 1.13 -11.91
N THR A 123 -4.75 1.25 -12.77
CA THR A 123 -3.38 1.53 -12.35
C THR A 123 -3.28 2.86 -11.59
N TRP A 124 -3.91 3.92 -12.12
CA TRP A 124 -3.96 5.21 -11.44
C TRP A 124 -4.82 5.19 -10.17
N GLY A 125 -5.94 4.46 -10.18
CA GLY A 125 -6.79 4.29 -9.00
C GLY A 125 -6.04 3.61 -7.85
N ILE A 126 -5.37 2.48 -8.13
CA ILE A 126 -4.57 1.72 -7.17
C ILE A 126 -3.40 2.57 -6.66
N ALA A 127 -2.67 3.26 -7.54
CA ALA A 127 -1.57 4.14 -7.15
C ALA A 127 -2.07 5.30 -6.26
N THR A 128 -3.19 5.93 -6.60
CA THR A 128 -3.80 7.00 -5.80
C THR A 128 -4.18 6.50 -4.40
N LEU A 129 -4.80 5.33 -4.29
CA LEU A 129 -5.16 4.74 -3.00
C LEU A 129 -3.92 4.45 -2.15
N TRP A 130 -2.83 3.96 -2.74
CA TRP A 130 -1.54 3.84 -2.05
C TRP A 130 -1.02 5.19 -1.56
N MET A 131 -1.11 6.25 -2.38
CA MET A 131 -0.67 7.59 -1.97
C MET A 131 -1.52 8.18 -0.85
N LEU A 132 -2.84 8.01 -0.88
CA LEU A 132 -3.73 8.44 0.20
C LEU A 132 -3.45 7.67 1.50
N SER A 133 -3.20 6.36 1.37
CA SER A 133 -2.77 5.50 2.47
C SER A 133 -1.47 6.00 3.10
N LEU A 134 -0.46 6.35 2.29
CA LEU A 134 0.80 6.94 2.74
C LEU A 134 0.61 8.31 3.38
N ALA A 135 -0.23 9.16 2.78
CA ALA A 135 -0.50 10.51 3.28
C ALA A 135 -1.05 10.48 4.71
N SER A 136 -1.77 9.43 5.12
CA SER A 136 -2.24 9.27 6.50
C SER A 136 -1.11 9.15 7.56
N THR A 137 0.11 8.78 7.14
CA THR A 137 1.22 8.38 8.04
C THR A 137 1.63 9.45 9.06
N PRO A 138 1.79 10.74 8.70
CA PRO A 138 2.16 11.77 9.66
C PRO A 138 1.16 11.93 10.80
N TRP A 139 -0.14 11.79 10.54
CA TRP A 139 -1.18 11.85 11.58
C TRP A 139 -1.08 10.69 12.58
N ALA A 140 -0.83 9.47 12.11
CA ALA A 140 -0.61 8.32 13.01
C ALA A 140 0.68 8.49 13.81
N ALA A 141 1.77 8.92 13.15
CA ALA A 141 3.06 9.11 13.79
C ALA A 141 3.01 10.19 14.88
N GLY A 142 2.34 11.32 14.62
CA GLY A 142 2.12 12.38 15.61
C GLY A 142 1.35 11.88 16.83
N ALA A 143 0.17 11.26 16.61
CA ALA A 143 -0.65 10.72 17.69
C ALA A 143 0.10 9.68 18.53
N GLN A 144 0.89 8.82 17.88
CA GLN A 144 1.68 7.79 18.54
C GLN A 144 2.87 8.37 19.32
N GLY A 145 3.47 9.46 18.83
CA GLY A 145 4.48 10.25 19.55
C GLY A 145 3.91 10.90 20.80
N ASP A 146 2.78 11.60 20.67
CA ASP A 146 2.08 12.25 21.79
C ASP A 146 1.73 11.22 22.88
N MET A 147 1.20 10.07 22.48
CA MET A 147 0.93 8.96 23.40
C MET A 147 2.18 8.46 24.12
N GLN A 148 3.29 8.31 23.40
CA GLN A 148 4.53 7.79 23.98
C GLN A 148 5.14 8.75 25.01
N GLU A 149 5.05 10.06 24.75
CA GLU A 149 5.65 11.10 25.58
C GLU A 149 4.75 11.54 26.74
N GLN A 150 3.45 11.72 26.47
CA GLN A 150 2.50 12.36 27.39
C GLN A 150 1.56 11.35 28.06
N GLY A 151 1.53 10.11 27.58
CA GLY A 151 0.57 9.09 28.04
C GLY A 151 -0.71 9.06 27.20
N PHE A 152 -1.66 8.22 27.61
CA PHE A 152 -2.89 8.03 26.84
C PHE A 152 -3.78 9.28 26.87
N SER A 153 -4.32 9.65 25.71
CA SER A 153 -5.44 10.59 25.60
C SER A 153 -6.43 10.12 24.54
N ASP A 154 -7.72 10.40 24.77
CA ASP A 154 -8.77 10.03 23.82
C ASP A 154 -8.59 10.71 22.47
N ALA A 155 -8.13 11.97 22.47
CA ALA A 155 -7.88 12.72 21.25
C ALA A 155 -6.78 12.09 20.39
N ALA A 156 -5.63 11.76 20.99
CA ALA A 156 -4.56 11.06 20.27
C ALA A 156 -5.03 9.68 19.83
N PHE A 157 -5.84 8.99 20.63
CA PHE A 157 -6.33 7.65 20.29
C PHE A 157 -7.27 7.68 19.09
N GLN A 158 -8.21 8.61 19.07
CA GLN A 158 -9.11 8.83 17.95
C GLN A 158 -8.34 9.22 16.69
N GLN A 159 -7.34 10.10 16.79
CA GLN A 159 -6.49 10.46 15.66
C GLN A 159 -5.72 9.25 15.11
N LEU A 160 -5.15 8.43 15.98
CA LEU A 160 -4.44 7.21 15.60
C LEU A 160 -5.39 6.21 14.90
N GLN A 161 -6.56 5.97 15.49
CA GLN A 161 -7.59 5.09 14.94
C GLN A 161 -8.10 5.58 13.58
N MET A 162 -8.39 6.88 13.45
CA MET A 162 -8.89 7.46 12.20
C MET A 162 -7.83 7.42 11.09
N SER A 163 -6.58 7.76 11.41
CA SER A 163 -5.48 7.65 10.45
C SER A 163 -5.31 6.20 9.97
N HIS A 164 -5.37 5.23 10.88
CA HIS A 164 -5.27 3.82 10.53
C HIS A 164 -6.48 3.28 9.78
N LEU A 165 -7.69 3.77 10.08
CA LEU A 165 -8.89 3.42 9.34
C LEU A 165 -8.77 3.87 7.89
N VAL A 166 -8.41 5.14 7.67
CA VAL A 166 -8.20 5.69 6.31
C VAL A 166 -7.16 4.86 5.56
N ARG A 167 -6.02 4.57 6.20
CA ARG A 167 -4.97 3.72 5.63
C ARG A 167 -5.51 2.35 5.21
N THR A 168 -6.19 1.68 6.12
CA THR A 168 -6.68 0.32 5.94
C THR A 168 -7.75 0.25 4.85
N LEU A 169 -8.65 1.23 4.80
CA LEU A 169 -9.66 1.34 3.75
C LEU A 169 -9.01 1.57 2.37
N CYS A 170 -8.01 2.45 2.29
CA CYS A 170 -7.30 2.71 1.03
C CYS A 170 -6.59 1.46 0.50
N VAL A 171 -5.85 0.75 1.37
CA VAL A 171 -5.16 -0.50 0.97
C VAL A 171 -6.16 -1.60 0.61
N SER A 172 -7.27 -1.71 1.35
CA SER A 172 -8.34 -2.68 1.05
C SER A 172 -8.98 -2.39 -0.31
N GLY A 173 -9.29 -1.12 -0.59
CA GLY A 173 -9.80 -0.68 -1.89
C GLY A 173 -8.83 -1.00 -3.02
N ALA A 174 -7.53 -0.74 -2.82
CA ALA A 174 -6.49 -1.05 -3.79
C ALA A 174 -6.40 -2.56 -4.07
N ALA A 175 -6.48 -3.39 -3.01
CA ALA A 175 -6.44 -4.85 -3.12
C ALA A 175 -7.62 -5.41 -3.92
N VAL A 176 -8.84 -4.96 -3.58
CA VAL A 176 -10.08 -5.39 -4.25
C VAL A 176 -10.06 -4.95 -5.71
N TRP A 177 -9.65 -3.71 -5.99
CA TRP A 177 -9.59 -3.21 -7.36
C TRP A 177 -8.57 -3.98 -8.20
N ALA A 178 -7.40 -4.30 -7.64
CA ALA A 178 -6.39 -5.13 -8.30
C ALA A 178 -6.94 -6.52 -8.67
N LEU A 179 -7.67 -7.19 -7.75
CA LEU A 179 -8.30 -8.48 -8.02
C LEU A 179 -9.36 -8.42 -9.13
N LEU A 180 -10.20 -7.39 -9.11
CA LEU A 180 -11.26 -7.22 -10.12
C LEU A 180 -10.68 -7.07 -11.53
N GLN A 181 -9.54 -6.39 -11.66
CA GLN A 181 -8.90 -6.16 -12.96
C GLN A 181 -8.18 -7.40 -13.48
N ASP A 182 -7.58 -8.20 -12.61
CA ASP A 182 -6.96 -9.47 -12.99
C ASP A 182 -8.02 -10.44 -13.55
N ARG A 183 -9.20 -10.52 -12.91
CA ARG A 183 -10.30 -11.37 -13.42
C ARG A 183 -10.85 -10.93 -14.78
N LEU A 184 -10.86 -9.63 -15.06
CA LEU A 184 -11.37 -9.06 -16.32
C LEU A 184 -10.38 -9.18 -17.49
N SER A 185 -9.09 -9.43 -17.23
CA SER A 185 -8.05 -9.52 -18.26
C SER A 185 -7.77 -10.95 -18.74
N VAL A 186 -8.21 -11.99 -18.01
CA VAL A 186 -8.09 -13.41 -18.39
C VAL A 186 -8.93 -13.85 -19.61
N PRO A 187 -10.15 -13.34 -19.87
CA PRO A 187 -10.97 -13.83 -20.98
C PRO A 187 -10.41 -13.47 -22.38
N ALA A 188 -9.79 -12.29 -22.53
CA ALA A 188 -9.42 -11.75 -23.84
C ALA A 188 -8.24 -12.50 -24.49
N GLN A 189 -7.19 -12.83 -23.73
CA GLN A 189 -6.02 -13.52 -24.28
C GLN A 189 -6.28 -14.99 -24.68
N ARG A 190 -7.25 -15.64 -24.02
CA ARG A 190 -7.59 -17.04 -24.32
C ARG A 190 -8.35 -17.19 -25.64
N ILE A 191 -9.11 -16.16 -26.03
CA ILE A 191 -9.87 -16.14 -27.28
C ILE A 191 -8.94 -15.83 -28.46
N GLU A 192 -8.05 -14.85 -28.34
CA GLU A 192 -7.08 -14.52 -29.41
C GLU A 192 -6.12 -15.67 -29.72
N SER A 193 -5.65 -16.40 -28.69
CA SER A 193 -4.78 -17.57 -28.91
C SER A 193 -5.50 -18.73 -29.61
N LYS A 194 -6.79 -18.93 -29.33
CA LYS A 194 -7.59 -19.94 -30.03
C LYS A 194 -7.85 -19.53 -31.47
N VAL A 195 -8.25 -18.29 -31.72
CA VAL A 195 -8.54 -17.79 -33.08
C VAL A 195 -7.30 -17.85 -33.97
N SER A 196 -6.11 -17.50 -33.44
CA SER A 196 -4.83 -17.59 -34.15
C SER A 196 -4.41 -19.02 -34.49
N MET A 197 -4.79 -20.02 -33.69
CA MET A 197 -4.53 -21.43 -34.03
C MET A 197 -5.48 -21.93 -35.11
N THR A 198 -6.75 -21.53 -35.07
CA THR A 198 -7.74 -21.95 -36.07
C THR A 198 -7.48 -21.35 -37.45
N THR A 199 -6.96 -20.11 -37.54
CA THR A 199 -6.62 -19.49 -38.83
C THR A 199 -5.35 -20.05 -39.48
N ARG A 200 -4.46 -20.69 -38.71
CA ARG A 200 -3.27 -21.37 -39.26
C ARG A 200 -3.53 -22.80 -39.73
N GLN A 201 -4.72 -23.35 -39.48
CA GLN A 201 -5.08 -24.73 -39.83
C GLN A 201 -6.11 -24.83 -40.97
N MET A 202 -6.47 -23.72 -41.63
CA MET A 202 -7.26 -23.79 -42.85
C MET A 202 -6.32 -23.83 -44.07
N PRO A 203 -6.28 -24.95 -44.82
CA PRO A 203 -5.52 -25.06 -46.06
C PRO A 203 -6.14 -24.25 -47.21
#